data_AF-A0A091SL16-F1
#
_entry.id   AF-A0A091SL16-F1
#
_cell.length_a   1.000
_cell.length_b   1.000
_cell.length_c   1.000
_cell.angle_alpha   90.00
_cell.angle_beta   90.00
_cell.angle_gamma   90.00
#
_symmetry.space_group_name_H-M   'P 1'
#
loop_
_entity.id
_entity.type
_entity.pdbx_description
1 polymer ?
#
loop_
_entity_poly.entity_id
_entity_poly.type
_entity_poly.pdbx_seq_one_letter_code
_entity_poly.pdbx_strand_id
1 'polypeptide(L)'
;QDDNWGETTTAITGTSEHSISQEDIARISKDLEDSVGLDCKRYLGLTVAAVLGLLVFLTPIAFILLPQILWRDDLEPCGTVCEGLFISVAFKLLILLIGTWALFFRQPKADIPRVFVFRALLLVLIFLFVFSYWLFYGVRILDSKDTNYQGIVQYAVSLVDALLFIHYLAIVLLELRQLQPMFAVKVVRSTDGESRYYSLGHLSIQRAALVVLENYYKDFTVYNPALLTASKSRAAKHMAGLKVYNVDGNNASGQSRAMIAAAARRRDSSHNELYYEEADHERRVKKRRARLVVAVEEAFTHIKRLQAEEQQKAPGEMMDPREAAQAIFPSMARALQKYLRTTRQQQYHSMESILQHLSFCITNNMTPLLRRSFLERYLNPGPTLQYDRDRWFSKQWTLVSEEAVTSGLQDGIVFVLKCLDFSLVVNVKKIPFIKLSEEFIDPKSHKFVLRLQSETSV
;
A
#
# COMPACT_ATOMS: atom_id res chain seq x y z
N GLN A 1 -27.18 32.96 -14.29
CA GLN A 1 -27.85 32.68 -13.02
C GLN A 1 -28.33 31.24 -13.10
N ASP A 2 -27.55 30.34 -12.49
CA ASP A 2 -27.89 29.01 -11.95
C ASP A 2 -26.57 28.24 -11.75
N ASP A 3 -25.84 28.65 -10.72
CA ASP A 3 -24.68 27.96 -10.16
C ASP A 3 -25.17 26.84 -9.24
N ASN A 4 -25.80 25.81 -9.82
CA ASN A 4 -26.28 24.68 -9.06
C ASN A 4 -25.16 23.66 -8.82
N TRP A 5 -24.25 24.02 -7.91
CA TRP A 5 -23.29 23.07 -7.31
C TRP A 5 -23.92 22.25 -6.18
N GLY A 6 -25.20 22.51 -5.83
CA GLY A 6 -25.87 21.97 -4.66
C GLY A 6 -26.80 20.77 -4.90
N GLU A 7 -27.21 20.47 -6.13
CA GLU A 7 -28.11 19.33 -6.38
C GLU A 7 -27.36 17.99 -6.45
N THR A 8 -27.25 17.38 -5.28
CA THR A 8 -27.22 15.94 -5.09
C THR A 8 -28.31 15.29 -5.96
N THR A 9 -27.91 14.64 -7.04
CA THR A 9 -28.82 13.84 -7.88
C THR A 9 -29.06 12.49 -7.21
N THR A 10 -29.72 12.50 -6.05
CA THR A 10 -30.52 11.37 -5.57
C THR A 10 -31.91 11.52 -6.16
N ALA A 11 -32.08 11.04 -7.39
CA ALA A 11 -33.41 10.69 -7.88
C ALA A 11 -33.86 9.43 -7.14
N ILE A 12 -34.36 9.61 -5.91
CA ILE A 12 -35.15 8.60 -5.21
C ILE A 12 -36.48 8.53 -5.96
N THR A 13 -36.57 7.58 -6.88
CA THR A 13 -37.87 7.05 -7.30
C THR A 13 -38.13 5.86 -6.40
N GLY A 14 -39.02 6.07 -5.43
CA GLY A 14 -39.48 5.00 -4.55
C GLY A 14 -40.19 3.91 -5.36
N THR A 15 -39.85 2.66 -5.07
CA THR A 15 -40.76 1.49 -5.02
C THR A 15 -39.95 0.22 -4.71
N SER A 16 -39.92 -0.16 -3.42
CA SER A 16 -40.08 -1.53 -2.90
C SER A 16 -39.51 -1.62 -1.47
N GLU A 17 -40.40 -1.80 -0.50
CA GLU A 17 -40.11 -1.82 0.94
C GLU A 17 -39.44 -3.12 1.44
N HIS A 18 -38.70 -3.84 0.59
CA HIS A 18 -38.02 -5.08 1.00
C HIS A 18 -36.67 -5.33 0.32
N SER A 19 -35.84 -4.30 0.19
CA SER A 19 -34.41 -4.50 -0.08
C SER A 19 -33.60 -4.00 1.11
N ILE A 20 -33.16 -4.91 1.98
CA ILE A 20 -32.07 -4.65 2.91
C ILE A 20 -30.88 -4.16 2.07
N SER A 21 -30.45 -2.92 2.31
CA SER A 21 -29.35 -2.32 1.56
C SER A 21 -28.02 -2.95 2.01
N GLN A 22 -27.05 -3.09 1.10
CA GLN A 22 -25.70 -3.58 1.43
C GLN A 22 -25.03 -2.71 2.52
N GLU A 23 -25.44 -1.45 2.66
CA GLU A 23 -24.97 -0.51 3.68
C GLU A 23 -25.47 -0.91 5.09
N ASP A 24 -26.70 -1.43 5.20
CA ASP A 24 -27.25 -1.91 6.47
C ASP A 24 -26.64 -3.24 6.90
N ILE A 25 -26.32 -4.13 5.95
CA ILE A 25 -25.58 -5.39 6.23
C ILE A 25 -24.16 -5.07 6.70
N ALA A 26 -23.50 -4.08 6.10
CA ALA A 26 -22.17 -3.63 6.51
C ALA A 26 -22.17 -2.99 7.91
N ARG A 27 -23.23 -2.26 8.29
CA ARG A 27 -23.40 -1.74 9.66
C ARG A 27 -23.66 -2.84 10.68
N ILE A 28 -24.50 -3.82 10.35
CA ILE A 28 -24.80 -4.95 11.24
C ILE A 28 -23.55 -5.84 11.44
N SER A 29 -22.74 -6.05 10.39
CA SER A 29 -21.46 -6.77 10.51
C SER A 29 -20.45 -6.00 11.37
N LYS A 30 -20.43 -4.67 11.26
CA LYS A 30 -19.55 -3.79 12.03
C LYS A 30 -19.89 -3.79 13.52
N ASP A 31 -21.16 -3.74 13.87
CA ASP A 31 -21.60 -3.75 15.28
C ASP A 31 -21.39 -5.13 15.95
N LEU A 32 -21.39 -6.22 15.17
CA LEU A 32 -21.15 -7.57 15.68
C LEU A 32 -19.65 -7.88 15.87
N GLU A 33 -18.74 -7.31 15.05
CA GLU A 33 -17.30 -7.48 15.20
C GLU A 33 -16.68 -6.57 16.28
N ASP A 34 -17.18 -5.34 16.46
CA ASP A 34 -16.70 -4.43 17.51
C ASP A 34 -17.08 -4.92 18.93
N SER A 35 -18.03 -5.86 19.06
CA SER A 35 -18.60 -6.27 20.35
C SER A 35 -18.09 -7.61 20.92
N VAL A 36 -17.38 -8.46 20.17
CA VAL A 36 -16.98 -9.79 20.67
C VAL A 36 -15.56 -10.23 20.26
N GLY A 37 -14.57 -9.96 21.11
CA GLY A 37 -13.59 -10.99 21.50
C GLY A 37 -12.23 -11.11 20.78
N LEU A 38 -11.74 -10.11 20.03
CA LEU A 38 -10.44 -10.20 19.34
C LEU A 38 -9.24 -9.55 20.07
N ASP A 39 -9.46 -8.64 21.03
CA ASP A 39 -8.36 -7.93 21.70
C ASP A 39 -7.60 -8.77 22.74
N CYS A 40 -8.24 -9.77 23.36
CA CYS A 40 -7.58 -10.56 24.42
C CYS A 40 -6.41 -11.41 23.90
N LYS A 41 -6.51 -11.97 22.68
CA LYS A 41 -5.40 -12.71 22.04
C LYS A 41 -4.25 -11.80 21.59
N ARG A 42 -4.54 -10.53 21.28
CA ARG A 42 -3.58 -9.53 20.82
C ARG A 42 -2.64 -9.10 21.95
N TYR A 43 -3.20 -8.80 23.12
CA TYR A 43 -2.40 -8.46 24.30
C TYR A 43 -1.57 -9.64 24.79
N LEU A 44 -2.07 -10.88 24.71
CA LEU A 44 -1.35 -12.07 25.16
C LEU A 44 0.04 -12.23 24.50
N GLY A 45 0.14 -12.03 23.18
CA GLY A 45 1.41 -12.17 22.48
C GLY A 45 2.42 -11.07 22.86
N LEU A 46 1.93 -9.84 23.01
CA LEU A 46 2.73 -8.69 23.42
C LEU A 46 3.18 -8.82 24.89
N THR A 47 2.29 -9.26 25.78
CA THR A 47 2.59 -9.45 27.20
C THR A 47 3.60 -10.57 27.40
N VAL A 48 3.46 -11.71 26.70
CA VAL A 48 4.46 -12.80 26.76
C VAL A 48 5.82 -12.33 26.27
N ALA A 49 5.87 -11.62 25.14
CA ALA A 49 7.14 -11.09 24.62
C ALA A 49 7.76 -10.04 25.56
N ALA A 50 6.95 -9.17 26.18
CA ALA A 50 7.42 -8.15 27.12
C ALA A 50 7.93 -8.79 28.43
N VAL A 51 7.21 -9.77 28.99
CA VAL A 51 7.63 -10.50 30.19
C VAL A 51 8.92 -11.27 29.92
N LEU A 52 9.02 -11.97 28.78
CA LEU A 52 10.24 -12.68 28.42
C LEU A 52 11.41 -11.72 28.18
N GLY A 53 11.17 -10.57 27.53
CA GLY A 53 12.18 -9.52 27.33
C GLY A 53 12.70 -8.94 28.65
N LEU A 54 11.79 -8.71 29.61
CA LEU A 54 12.16 -8.27 30.96
C LEU A 54 13.00 -9.33 31.68
N LEU A 55 12.58 -10.60 31.61
CA LEU A 55 13.35 -11.72 32.19
C LEU A 55 14.75 -11.77 31.59
N VAL A 56 14.89 -11.73 30.27
CA VAL A 56 16.20 -11.76 29.58
C VAL A 56 17.13 -10.64 30.04
N PHE A 57 16.60 -9.46 30.33
CA PHE A 57 17.41 -8.33 30.81
C PHE A 57 17.78 -8.46 32.29
N LEU A 58 16.85 -8.94 33.12
CA LEU A 58 17.07 -9.07 34.57
C LEU A 58 17.91 -10.29 34.95
N THR A 59 17.92 -11.36 34.16
CA THR A 59 18.60 -12.61 34.54
C THR A 59 20.11 -12.49 34.68
N PRO A 60 20.86 -11.81 33.78
CA PRO A 60 22.31 -11.66 33.96
C PRO A 60 22.66 -10.76 35.17
N ILE A 61 21.82 -9.76 35.45
CA ILE A 61 21.96 -8.89 36.62
C ILE A 61 21.72 -9.70 37.90
N ALA A 62 20.67 -10.54 37.91
CA ALA A 62 20.37 -11.42 39.03
C ALA A 62 21.53 -12.39 39.30
N PHE A 63 22.13 -13.01 38.28
CA PHE A 63 23.24 -13.96 38.46
C PHE A 63 24.47 -13.33 39.12
N ILE A 64 24.71 -12.04 38.90
CA ILE A 64 25.81 -11.28 39.50
C ILE A 64 25.46 -10.83 40.92
N LEU A 65 24.24 -10.33 41.16
CA LEU A 65 23.84 -9.75 42.45
C LEU A 65 23.46 -10.81 43.50
N LEU A 66 22.91 -11.93 43.09
CA LEU A 66 22.34 -12.92 44.01
C LEU A 66 23.39 -13.53 44.95
N PRO A 67 24.61 -13.90 44.52
CA PRO A 67 25.67 -14.38 45.43
C PRO A 67 26.15 -13.30 46.40
N GLN A 68 26.21 -12.03 45.94
CA GLN A 68 26.57 -10.87 46.75
C GLN A 68 25.55 -10.57 47.86
N ILE A 69 24.29 -10.97 47.68
CA ILE A 69 23.23 -10.80 48.68
C ILE A 69 23.21 -11.99 49.66
N LEU A 70 23.46 -13.20 49.16
CA LEU A 70 23.20 -14.42 49.93
C LEU A 70 24.38 -14.88 50.80
N TRP A 71 25.63 -14.72 50.36
CA TRP A 71 26.81 -15.19 51.09
C TRP A 71 28.06 -14.33 50.83
N ARG A 72 27.89 -12.99 50.91
CA ARG A 72 28.94 -11.99 50.63
C ARG A 72 30.28 -12.24 51.33
N ASP A 73 30.23 -12.70 52.58
CA ASP A 73 31.41 -12.87 53.43
C ASP A 73 32.27 -14.08 53.03
N ASP A 74 31.68 -15.03 52.29
CA ASP A 74 32.33 -16.26 51.83
C ASP A 74 32.88 -16.14 50.38
N LEU A 75 32.65 -15.01 49.70
CA LEU A 75 33.10 -14.81 48.31
C LEU A 75 34.58 -14.44 48.23
N GLU A 76 35.28 -15.06 47.29
CA GLU A 76 36.65 -14.67 46.96
C GLU A 76 36.69 -13.23 46.39
N PRO A 77 37.66 -12.40 46.82
CA PRO A 77 37.78 -11.03 46.33
C PRO A 77 38.14 -11.07 44.85
N CYS A 78 37.27 -10.53 44.00
CA CYS A 78 37.58 -10.49 42.58
C CYS A 78 38.48 -9.30 42.25
N GLY A 79 39.57 -9.59 41.54
CA GLY A 79 40.53 -8.59 41.09
C GLY A 79 40.06 -7.82 39.86
N THR A 80 41.01 -7.15 39.20
CA THR A 80 40.80 -6.29 38.02
C THR A 80 40.16 -7.00 36.83
N VAL A 81 40.19 -8.34 36.78
CA VAL A 81 39.53 -9.15 35.75
C VAL A 81 38.00 -9.01 35.82
N CYS A 82 37.40 -9.00 37.01
CA CYS A 82 35.96 -8.82 37.13
C CYS A 82 35.52 -7.41 36.73
N GLU A 83 36.31 -6.38 37.04
CA GLU A 83 36.04 -5.00 36.61
C GLU A 83 35.87 -4.93 35.08
N GLY A 84 36.76 -5.60 34.33
CA GLY A 84 36.63 -5.73 32.87
C GLY A 84 35.38 -6.48 32.43
N LEU A 85 35.01 -7.56 33.15
CA LEU A 85 33.80 -8.33 32.85
C LEU A 85 32.52 -7.54 33.14
N PHE A 86 32.47 -6.73 34.21
CA PHE A 86 31.32 -5.87 34.53
C PHE A 86 31.10 -4.81 33.45
N ILE A 87 32.18 -4.16 33.00
CA ILE A 87 32.12 -3.21 31.89
C ILE A 87 31.61 -3.92 30.63
N SER A 88 32.11 -5.11 30.33
CA SER A 88 31.66 -5.91 29.18
C SER A 88 30.16 -6.24 29.27
N VAL A 89 29.67 -6.71 30.41
CA VAL A 89 28.25 -7.02 30.64
C VAL A 89 27.40 -5.76 30.49
N ALA A 90 27.81 -4.62 31.05
CA ALA A 90 27.07 -3.37 30.95
C ALA A 90 26.88 -2.92 29.49
N PHE A 91 27.96 -2.93 28.68
CA PHE A 91 27.86 -2.58 27.26
C PHE A 91 27.02 -3.59 26.47
N LYS A 92 27.20 -4.89 26.71
CA LYS A 92 26.43 -5.94 26.02
C LYS A 92 24.93 -5.88 26.36
N LEU A 93 24.58 -5.62 27.62
CA LEU A 93 23.19 -5.43 28.06
C LEU A 93 22.58 -4.16 27.45
N LEU A 94 23.35 -3.08 27.31
CA LEU A 94 22.90 -1.85 26.65
C LEU A 94 22.58 -2.11 25.16
N ILE A 95 23.46 -2.82 24.45
CA ILE A 95 23.21 -3.21 23.05
C ILE A 95 21.95 -4.09 22.95
N LEU A 96 21.81 -5.06 23.85
CA LEU A 96 20.65 -5.96 23.87
C LEU A 96 19.34 -5.20 24.18
N LEU A 97 19.38 -4.20 25.07
CA LEU A 97 18.24 -3.34 25.38
C LEU A 97 17.81 -2.52 24.16
N ILE A 98 18.74 -1.85 23.49
CA ILE A 98 18.45 -1.07 22.28
C ILE A 98 17.92 -1.99 21.17
N GLY A 99 18.55 -3.15 20.99
CA GLY A 99 18.16 -4.13 19.97
C GLY A 99 16.76 -4.71 20.21
N THR A 100 16.44 -5.09 21.44
CA THR A 100 15.11 -5.60 21.80
C THR A 100 14.04 -4.51 21.69
N TRP A 101 14.34 -3.28 22.09
CA TRP A 101 13.44 -2.14 21.87
C TRP A 101 13.17 -1.91 20.37
N ALA A 102 14.20 -1.89 19.53
CA ALA A 102 14.05 -1.70 18.09
C ALA A 102 13.24 -2.82 17.40
N LEU A 103 13.37 -4.08 17.83
CA LEU A 103 12.66 -5.22 17.24
C LEU A 103 11.22 -5.39 17.74
N PHE A 104 10.97 -5.17 19.04
CA PHE A 104 9.69 -5.51 19.69
C PHE A 104 8.79 -4.31 19.98
N PHE A 105 9.34 -3.11 20.25
CA PHE A 105 8.54 -1.91 20.54
C PHE A 105 8.25 -1.06 19.30
N ARG A 106 8.75 -1.45 18.12
CA ARG A 106 8.35 -0.82 16.86
C ARG A 106 6.86 -1.04 16.63
N GLN A 107 6.10 0.05 16.51
CA GLN A 107 4.66 0.00 16.32
C GLN A 107 4.31 -0.90 15.11
N PRO A 108 3.53 -1.98 15.31
CA PRO A 108 3.06 -2.79 14.20
C PRO A 108 2.15 -1.93 13.32
N LYS A 109 2.51 -1.76 12.05
CA LYS A 109 1.77 -0.94 11.09
C LYS A 109 0.42 -1.54 10.67
N ALA A 110 0.24 -2.84 10.89
CA ALA A 110 -0.98 -3.58 10.60
C ALA A 110 -1.13 -4.76 11.57
N ASP A 111 -2.38 -5.04 11.95
CA ASP A 111 -2.72 -6.20 12.77
C ASP A 111 -2.79 -7.45 11.89
N ILE A 112 -1.96 -8.45 12.21
CA ILE A 112 -1.98 -9.75 11.53
C ILE A 112 -2.67 -10.73 12.48
N PRO A 113 -3.64 -11.53 12.03
CA PRO A 113 -4.40 -12.44 12.88
C PRO A 113 -3.57 -13.61 13.46
N ARG A 114 -2.29 -13.78 13.07
CA ARG A 114 -1.45 -14.92 13.47
C ARG A 114 -0.03 -14.50 13.83
N VAL A 115 0.53 -15.19 14.82
CA VAL A 115 1.91 -15.00 15.29
C VAL A 115 2.89 -15.44 14.21
N PHE A 116 3.90 -14.61 13.94
CA PHE A 116 4.95 -14.93 12.98
C PHE A 116 5.81 -16.11 13.47
N VAL A 117 5.88 -17.19 12.68
CA VAL A 117 6.53 -18.45 13.08
C VAL A 117 7.97 -18.25 13.54
N PHE A 118 8.77 -17.43 12.84
CA PHE A 118 10.15 -17.17 13.26
C PHE A 118 10.23 -16.36 14.55
N ARG A 119 9.31 -15.43 14.82
CA ARG A 119 9.25 -14.72 16.11
C ARG A 119 8.89 -15.70 17.23
N ALA A 120 7.91 -16.57 17.02
CA ALA A 120 7.55 -17.61 17.98
C ALA A 120 8.73 -18.57 18.25
N LEU A 121 9.42 -19.04 17.20
CA LEU A 121 10.59 -19.91 17.33
C LEU A 121 11.72 -19.22 18.10
N LEU A 122 11.99 -17.95 17.82
CA LEU A 122 12.98 -17.17 18.56
C LEU A 122 12.60 -16.99 20.03
N LEU A 123 11.32 -16.71 20.34
CA LEU A 123 10.86 -16.62 21.73
C LEU A 123 10.98 -17.95 22.47
N VAL A 124 10.65 -19.08 21.82
CA VAL A 124 10.84 -20.43 22.39
C VAL A 124 12.33 -20.71 22.61
N LEU A 125 13.18 -20.38 21.64
CA LEU A 125 14.63 -20.54 21.76
C LEU A 125 15.18 -19.74 22.95
N ILE A 126 14.81 -18.46 23.06
CA ILE A 126 15.19 -17.59 24.19
C ILE A 126 14.74 -18.19 25.52
N PHE A 127 13.49 -18.66 25.59
CA PHE A 127 12.95 -19.29 26.81
C PHE A 127 13.74 -20.54 27.20
N LEU A 128 14.02 -21.44 26.25
CA LEU A 128 14.79 -22.66 26.51
C LEU A 128 16.20 -22.35 27.02
N PHE A 129 16.89 -21.38 26.41
CA PHE A 129 18.22 -20.95 26.87
C PHE A 129 18.17 -20.33 28.26
N VAL A 130 17.27 -19.38 28.52
CA VAL A 130 17.16 -18.76 29.85
C VAL A 130 16.84 -19.82 30.91
N PHE A 131 15.92 -20.74 30.61
CA PHE A 131 15.56 -21.81 31.53
C PHE A 131 16.72 -22.78 31.80
N SER A 132 17.46 -23.21 30.78
CA SER A 132 18.61 -24.10 30.96
C SER A 132 19.72 -23.45 31.79
N TYR A 133 19.97 -22.16 31.58
CA TYR A 133 20.95 -21.41 32.36
C TYR A 133 20.52 -21.23 33.82
N TRP A 134 19.24 -21.00 34.10
CA TRP A 134 18.72 -20.97 35.48
C TRP A 134 18.87 -22.32 36.19
N LEU A 135 18.56 -23.42 35.52
CA LEU A 135 18.70 -24.75 36.12
C LEU A 135 20.15 -25.04 36.48
N PHE A 136 21.09 -24.75 35.57
CA PHE A 136 22.50 -24.95 35.84
C PHE A 136 23.01 -24.02 36.93
N TYR A 137 22.60 -22.75 36.93
CA TYR A 137 22.91 -21.79 38.00
C TYR A 137 22.40 -22.27 39.36
N GLY A 138 21.16 -22.77 39.42
CA GLY A 138 20.56 -23.30 40.64
C GLY A 138 21.35 -24.46 41.23
N VAL A 139 21.70 -25.46 40.41
CA VAL A 139 22.40 -26.66 40.89
C VAL A 139 23.89 -26.40 41.16
N ARG A 140 24.57 -25.65 40.30
CA ARG A 140 26.04 -25.49 40.37
C ARG A 140 26.53 -24.31 41.18
N ILE A 141 25.70 -23.29 41.38
CA ILE A 141 26.12 -22.06 42.07
C ILE A 141 25.34 -21.92 43.37
N LEU A 142 24.01 -22.11 43.35
CA LEU A 142 23.21 -21.95 44.56
C LEU A 142 23.28 -23.15 45.51
N ASP A 143 23.17 -24.37 45.00
CA ASP A 143 23.16 -25.58 45.85
C ASP A 143 24.56 -25.90 46.38
N SER A 144 25.59 -25.84 45.52
CA SER A 144 26.98 -26.06 45.92
C SER A 144 27.70 -24.85 46.53
N LYS A 145 27.05 -23.68 46.62
CA LYS A 145 27.61 -22.42 47.17
C LYS A 145 29.03 -22.14 46.69
N ASP A 146 29.18 -21.98 45.38
CA ASP A 146 30.50 -21.81 44.74
C ASP A 146 31.14 -20.46 45.13
N THR A 147 32.29 -20.48 45.80
CA THR A 147 32.95 -19.27 46.34
C THR A 147 33.71 -18.47 45.29
N ASN A 148 33.98 -19.07 44.11
CA ASN A 148 34.72 -18.43 43.03
C ASN A 148 33.86 -17.42 42.26
N TYR A 149 33.89 -16.16 42.69
CA TYR A 149 33.09 -15.10 42.08
C TYR A 149 33.46 -14.81 40.63
N GLN A 150 34.73 -14.97 40.24
CA GLN A 150 35.16 -14.79 38.84
C GLN A 150 34.45 -15.79 37.91
N GLY A 151 34.33 -17.05 38.35
CA GLY A 151 33.61 -18.09 37.61
C GLY A 151 32.13 -17.75 37.43
N ILE A 152 31.49 -17.20 38.46
CA ILE A 152 30.08 -16.79 38.42
C ILE A 152 29.87 -15.62 37.44
N VAL A 153 30.73 -14.60 37.51
CA VAL A 153 30.65 -13.45 36.59
C VAL A 153 30.91 -13.89 35.16
N GLN A 154 31.89 -14.78 34.92
CA GLN A 154 32.15 -15.35 33.60
C GLN A 154 30.96 -16.18 33.07
N TYR A 155 30.27 -16.90 33.95
CA TYR A 155 29.04 -17.61 33.60
C TYR A 155 27.93 -16.64 33.18
N ALA A 156 27.72 -15.55 33.92
CA ALA A 156 26.77 -14.50 33.55
C ALA A 156 27.11 -13.85 32.20
N VAL A 157 28.40 -13.59 31.94
CA VAL A 157 28.87 -13.05 30.64
C VAL A 157 28.52 -14.02 29.50
N SER A 158 28.72 -15.33 29.70
CA SER A 158 28.41 -16.34 28.68
C SER A 158 26.92 -16.39 28.31
N LEU A 159 26.03 -16.15 29.28
CA LEU A 159 24.59 -16.02 29.04
C LEU A 159 24.30 -14.79 28.16
N VAL A 160 24.89 -13.64 28.49
CA VAL A 160 24.71 -12.41 27.70
C VAL A 160 25.22 -12.60 26.27
N ASP A 161 26.34 -13.30 26.09
CA ASP A 161 26.88 -13.62 24.76
C ASP A 161 25.91 -14.50 23.96
N ALA A 162 25.40 -15.57 24.56
CA ALA A 162 24.41 -16.43 23.92
C ALA A 162 23.14 -15.65 23.51
N LEU A 163 22.64 -14.77 24.38
CA LEU A 163 21.49 -13.92 24.11
C LEU A 163 21.76 -12.92 22.98
N LEU A 164 22.95 -12.32 22.91
CA LEU A 164 23.36 -11.46 21.81
C LEU A 164 23.46 -12.23 20.48
N PHE A 165 24.00 -13.45 20.48
CA PHE A 165 24.01 -14.28 19.26
C PHE A 165 22.60 -14.60 18.76
N ILE A 166 21.67 -14.93 19.68
CA ILE A 166 20.26 -15.13 19.32
C ILE A 166 19.65 -13.83 18.77
N HIS A 167 20.00 -12.67 19.35
CA HIS A 167 19.54 -11.38 18.85
C HIS A 167 20.07 -11.08 17.44
N TYR A 168 21.35 -11.32 17.16
CA TYR A 168 21.92 -11.17 15.82
C TYR A 168 21.26 -12.12 14.82
N LEU A 169 21.03 -13.38 15.21
CA LEU A 169 20.26 -14.33 14.39
C LEU A 169 18.85 -13.80 14.11
N ALA A 170 18.19 -13.19 15.11
CA ALA A 170 16.89 -12.57 14.93
C ALA A 170 16.93 -11.43 13.90
N ILE A 171 17.93 -10.55 13.94
CA ILE A 171 18.10 -9.49 12.94
C ILE A 171 18.27 -10.09 11.54
N VAL A 172 19.10 -11.12 11.39
CA VAL A 172 19.34 -11.77 10.09
C VAL A 172 18.05 -12.40 9.54
N LEU A 173 17.32 -13.14 10.38
CA LEU A 173 16.10 -13.83 9.97
C LEU A 173 14.92 -12.88 9.72
N LEU A 174 14.82 -11.79 10.49
CA LEU A 174 13.67 -10.88 10.44
C LEU A 174 13.83 -9.70 9.48
N GLU A 175 15.05 -9.16 9.29
CA GLU A 175 15.27 -7.93 8.51
C GLU A 175 16.06 -8.21 7.22
N LEU A 176 17.22 -8.87 7.30
CA LEU A 176 18.12 -9.07 6.14
C LEU A 176 17.49 -9.92 5.04
N ARG A 177 16.77 -10.98 5.41
CA ARG A 177 16.16 -11.91 4.44
C ARG A 177 15.13 -11.25 3.51
N GLN A 178 14.53 -10.15 3.94
CA GLN A 178 13.43 -9.50 3.20
C GLN A 178 13.91 -8.41 2.25
N LEU A 179 15.13 -7.90 2.44
CA LEU A 179 15.68 -6.81 1.65
C LEU A 179 16.08 -7.23 0.23
N GLN A 180 16.35 -8.51 0.00
CA GLN A 180 16.70 -9.01 -1.33
C GLN A 180 15.43 -9.28 -2.16
N PRO A 181 15.17 -8.54 -3.24
CA PRO A 181 14.02 -8.80 -4.10
C PRO A 181 14.21 -10.12 -4.85
N MET A 182 13.30 -11.07 -4.64
CA MET A 182 13.32 -12.38 -5.29
C MET A 182 12.08 -12.63 -6.15
N PHE A 183 10.97 -11.96 -5.87
CA PHE A 183 9.69 -12.15 -6.53
C PHE A 183 9.23 -10.84 -7.17
N ALA A 184 8.72 -10.94 -8.39
CA ALA A 184 7.94 -9.90 -9.06
C ALA A 184 6.46 -10.25 -8.92
N VAL A 185 5.70 -9.32 -8.34
CA VAL A 185 4.29 -9.51 -8.02
C VAL A 185 3.45 -8.58 -8.87
N LYS A 186 2.55 -9.15 -9.67
CA LYS A 186 1.56 -8.40 -10.45
C LYS A 186 0.26 -8.33 -9.63
N VAL A 187 -0.15 -7.13 -9.28
CA VAL A 187 -1.41 -6.86 -8.58
C VAL A 187 -2.38 -6.31 -9.61
N VAL A 188 -3.54 -6.94 -9.76
CA VAL A 188 -4.60 -6.53 -10.68
C VAL A 188 -5.87 -6.29 -9.90
N ARG A 189 -6.48 -5.12 -10.07
CA ARG A 189 -7.78 -4.82 -9.48
C ARG A 189 -8.89 -5.42 -10.37
N SER A 190 -9.78 -6.22 -9.77
CA SER A 190 -10.77 -7.02 -10.49
C SER A 190 -11.83 -6.20 -11.22
N THR A 191 -12.06 -4.97 -10.77
CA THR A 191 -13.14 -4.10 -11.26
C THR A 191 -12.82 -3.45 -12.60
N ASP A 192 -11.62 -2.91 -12.75
CA ASP A 192 -11.21 -2.06 -13.86
C ASP A 192 -9.95 -2.57 -14.57
N GLY A 193 -9.31 -3.62 -14.04
CA GLY A 193 -8.12 -4.21 -14.63
C GLY A 193 -6.85 -3.36 -14.47
N GLU A 194 -6.87 -2.29 -13.65
CA GLU A 194 -5.65 -1.55 -13.34
C GLU A 194 -4.65 -2.53 -12.71
N SER A 195 -3.43 -2.53 -13.25
CA SER A 195 -2.39 -3.43 -12.78
C SER A 195 -1.08 -2.72 -12.51
N ARG A 196 -0.40 -3.15 -11.45
CA ARG A 196 0.91 -2.66 -11.04
C ARG A 196 1.82 -3.84 -10.71
N TYR A 197 3.11 -3.62 -10.86
CA TYR A 197 4.14 -4.61 -10.57
C TYR A 197 4.98 -4.15 -9.39
N TYR A 198 5.24 -5.07 -8.45
CA TYR A 198 6.03 -4.81 -7.25
C TYR A 198 7.11 -5.87 -7.08
N SER A 199 8.27 -5.47 -6.58
CA SER A 199 9.35 -6.39 -6.23
C SER A 199 9.27 -6.70 -4.74
N LEU A 200 9.16 -7.98 -4.39
CA LEU A 200 9.10 -8.47 -3.02
C LEU A 200 10.27 -9.42 -2.73
N GLY A 201 10.76 -9.41 -1.50
CA GLY A 201 11.71 -10.39 -1.01
C GLY A 201 11.04 -11.67 -0.51
N HIS A 202 11.77 -12.45 0.31
CA HIS A 202 11.23 -13.63 0.97
C HIS A 202 10.25 -13.26 2.08
N LEU A 203 8.98 -13.18 1.73
CA LEU A 203 7.88 -12.88 2.63
C LEU A 203 6.92 -14.07 2.69
N SER A 204 6.14 -14.18 3.77
CA SER A 204 4.96 -15.03 3.79
C SER A 204 3.83 -14.41 2.97
N ILE A 205 2.85 -15.21 2.52
CA ILE A 205 1.68 -14.71 1.79
C ILE A 205 0.96 -13.61 2.61
N GLN A 206 0.81 -13.78 3.93
CA GLN A 206 0.24 -12.76 4.83
C GLN A 206 1.00 -11.43 4.79
N ARG A 207 2.34 -11.47 4.84
CA ARG A 207 3.14 -10.25 4.88
C ARG A 207 3.23 -9.60 3.50
N ALA A 208 3.28 -10.42 2.45
CA ALA A 208 3.19 -9.96 1.07
C ALA A 208 1.87 -9.23 0.81
N ALA A 209 0.75 -9.77 1.31
CA ALA A 209 -0.56 -9.13 1.24
C ALA A 209 -0.56 -7.73 1.87
N LEU A 210 0.04 -7.56 3.05
CA LEU A 210 0.12 -6.25 3.69
C LEU A 210 0.94 -5.24 2.87
N VAL A 211 2.09 -5.66 2.34
CA VAL A 211 2.91 -4.80 1.47
C VAL A 211 2.15 -4.43 0.20
N VAL A 212 1.39 -5.37 -0.37
CA VAL A 212 0.51 -5.10 -1.52
C VAL A 212 -0.58 -4.10 -1.15
N LEU A 213 -1.19 -4.19 0.04
CA LEU A 213 -2.19 -3.22 0.48
C LEU A 213 -1.58 -1.83 0.71
N GLU A 214 -0.40 -1.73 1.33
CA GLU A 214 0.31 -0.45 1.49
C GLU A 214 0.59 0.19 0.13
N ASN A 215 1.09 -0.59 -0.83
CA ASN A 215 1.34 -0.11 -2.18
C ASN A 215 0.04 0.17 -2.96
N TYR A 216 -1.04 -0.57 -2.68
CA TYR A 216 -2.36 -0.30 -3.26
C TYR A 216 -2.82 1.10 -2.87
N TYR A 217 -2.76 1.43 -1.58
CA TYR A 217 -3.20 2.73 -1.10
C TYR A 217 -2.36 3.91 -1.64
N LYS A 218 -1.09 3.62 -1.98
CA LYS A 218 -0.11 4.59 -2.49
C LYS A 218 -0.11 4.76 -4.02
N ASP A 219 -0.25 3.69 -4.79
CA ASP A 219 0.05 3.72 -6.23
C ASP A 219 -1.19 3.49 -7.13
N PHE A 220 -2.28 2.93 -6.60
CA PHE A 220 -3.49 2.72 -7.39
C PHE A 220 -4.37 3.96 -7.41
N THR A 221 -4.97 4.20 -8.57
CA THR A 221 -5.98 5.25 -8.73
C THR A 221 -7.25 4.91 -7.95
N VAL A 222 -8.04 5.90 -7.57
CA VAL A 222 -9.28 5.67 -6.81
C VAL A 222 -10.28 4.84 -7.60
N TYR A 223 -10.80 3.79 -6.95
CA TYR A 223 -11.87 2.99 -7.52
C TYR A 223 -13.13 3.84 -7.73
N ASN A 224 -13.58 3.92 -8.99
CA ASN A 224 -14.80 4.63 -9.37
C ASN A 224 -15.87 3.65 -9.87
N PRO A 225 -16.83 3.23 -9.02
CA PRO A 225 -17.89 2.28 -9.41
C PRO A 225 -18.82 2.82 -10.50
N ALA A 226 -18.92 4.14 -10.63
CA ALA A 226 -19.79 4.78 -11.61
C ALA A 226 -19.30 4.59 -13.06
N LEU A 227 -17.99 4.37 -13.26
CA LEU A 227 -17.44 4.09 -14.60
C LEU A 227 -17.86 2.70 -15.10
N LEU A 228 -17.89 1.70 -14.21
CA LEU A 228 -18.31 0.34 -14.55
C LEU A 228 -19.81 0.22 -14.80
N THR A 229 -20.61 0.93 -14.01
CA THR A 229 -22.06 0.95 -14.21
C THR A 229 -22.40 1.66 -15.53
N ALA A 230 -21.61 2.64 -15.94
CA ALA A 230 -21.81 3.34 -17.21
C ALA A 230 -21.59 2.43 -18.43
N SER A 231 -20.57 1.56 -18.44
CA SER A 231 -20.36 0.63 -19.55
C SER A 231 -21.49 -0.40 -19.64
N LYS A 232 -21.92 -0.97 -18.50
CA LYS A 232 -23.08 -1.87 -18.44
C LYS A 232 -24.39 -1.22 -18.87
N SER A 233 -24.63 0.02 -18.43
CA SER A 233 -25.83 0.78 -18.82
C SER A 233 -25.85 1.15 -20.30
N ARG A 234 -24.70 1.47 -20.90
CA ARG A 234 -24.60 1.70 -22.36
C ARG A 234 -24.89 0.43 -23.14
N ALA A 235 -24.29 -0.70 -22.75
CA ALA A 235 -24.57 -2.00 -23.34
C ALA A 235 -26.07 -2.36 -23.27
N ALA A 236 -26.71 -2.13 -22.12
CA ALA A 236 -28.13 -2.41 -21.91
C ALA A 236 -29.05 -1.49 -22.74
N LYS A 237 -28.75 -0.18 -22.84
CA LYS A 237 -29.52 0.76 -23.67
C LYS A 237 -29.46 0.41 -25.15
N HIS A 238 -28.31 -0.06 -25.61
CA HIS A 238 -28.15 -0.48 -27.00
C HIS A 238 -28.99 -1.72 -27.31
N MET A 239 -29.05 -2.70 -26.39
CA MET A 239 -29.92 -3.87 -26.53
C MET A 239 -31.42 -3.52 -26.47
N ALA A 240 -31.79 -2.46 -25.74
CA ALA A 240 -33.19 -2.04 -25.55
C ALA A 240 -33.72 -1.07 -26.64
N GLY A 241 -32.85 -0.46 -27.46
CA GLY A 241 -33.22 0.57 -28.44
C GLY A 241 -33.93 0.05 -29.71
N LEU A 242 -34.14 -1.25 -29.85
CA LEU A 242 -34.65 -1.86 -31.08
C LEU A 242 -36.16 -2.13 -31.00
N LYS A 243 -36.98 -1.23 -31.56
CA LYS A 243 -38.36 -1.55 -31.95
C LYS A 243 -38.33 -2.29 -33.29
N VAL A 244 -38.57 -3.60 -33.26
CA VAL A 244 -38.81 -4.40 -34.47
C VAL A 244 -40.23 -4.10 -34.94
N TYR A 245 -40.37 -3.35 -36.03
CA TYR A 245 -41.65 -3.26 -36.74
C TYR A 245 -41.81 -4.53 -37.58
N ASN A 246 -42.83 -5.32 -37.27
CA ASN A 246 -43.14 -6.52 -38.03
C ASN A 246 -43.81 -6.07 -39.34
N VAL A 247 -43.03 -5.98 -40.41
CA VAL A 247 -43.56 -5.79 -41.76
C VAL A 247 -43.76 -7.19 -42.34
N ASP A 248 -45.01 -7.51 -42.62
CA ASP A 248 -45.54 -8.75 -43.21
C ASP A 248 -45.81 -9.92 -42.26
N GLY A 249 -47.10 -10.19 -42.10
CA GLY A 249 -47.61 -11.38 -41.44
C GLY A 249 -47.38 -12.63 -42.29
N ASN A 250 -47.20 -13.74 -41.57
CA ASN A 250 -47.31 -15.13 -42.04
C ASN A 250 -46.05 -15.79 -42.63
N ASN A 251 -45.11 -16.19 -41.75
CA ASN A 251 -44.34 -17.45 -41.90
C ASN A 251 -43.50 -17.78 -40.63
N ALA A 252 -44.07 -18.55 -39.70
CA ALA A 252 -43.54 -18.73 -38.34
C ALA A 252 -42.32 -19.68 -38.20
N SER A 253 -42.02 -20.55 -39.16
CA SER A 253 -40.98 -21.60 -38.98
C SER A 253 -39.59 -21.22 -39.51
N GLY A 254 -39.50 -20.41 -40.57
CA GLY A 254 -38.23 -19.89 -41.10
C GLY A 254 -37.69 -18.67 -40.33
N GLN A 255 -38.59 -17.93 -39.67
CA GLN A 255 -38.29 -16.74 -38.88
C GLN A 255 -37.42 -17.06 -37.65
N SER A 256 -37.59 -18.23 -37.01
CA SER A 256 -36.82 -18.58 -35.81
C SER A 256 -35.33 -18.81 -36.11
N ARG A 257 -34.99 -19.47 -37.22
CA ARG A 257 -33.59 -19.70 -37.62
C ARG A 257 -32.92 -18.43 -38.13
N ALA A 258 -33.65 -17.61 -38.90
CA ALA A 258 -33.17 -16.31 -39.37
C ALA A 258 -32.98 -15.32 -38.21
N MET A 259 -33.88 -15.31 -37.22
CA MET A 259 -33.73 -14.51 -35.99
C MET A 259 -32.57 -14.99 -35.13
N ILE A 260 -32.36 -16.30 -34.97
CA ILE A 260 -31.21 -16.84 -34.21
C ILE A 260 -29.88 -16.53 -34.92
N ALA A 261 -29.82 -16.65 -36.25
CA ALA A 261 -28.63 -16.30 -37.03
C ALA A 261 -28.38 -14.77 -37.05
N ALA A 262 -29.44 -13.96 -37.11
CA ALA A 262 -29.32 -12.50 -37.00
C ALA A 262 -28.93 -12.07 -35.58
N ALA A 263 -29.44 -12.72 -34.53
CA ALA A 263 -29.03 -12.49 -33.14
C ALA A 263 -27.57 -12.91 -32.91
N ALA A 264 -27.11 -14.01 -33.50
CA ALA A 264 -25.71 -14.45 -33.45
C ALA A 264 -24.77 -13.45 -34.14
N ARG A 265 -25.06 -13.05 -35.38
CA ARG A 265 -24.29 -12.02 -36.11
C ARG A 265 -24.33 -10.65 -35.42
N ARG A 266 -25.43 -10.33 -34.71
CA ARG A 266 -25.55 -9.09 -33.93
C ARG A 266 -24.81 -9.15 -32.59
N ARG A 267 -24.68 -10.32 -31.96
CA ARG A 267 -23.83 -10.49 -30.77
C ARG A 267 -22.37 -10.17 -31.11
N ASP A 268 -21.89 -10.63 -32.26
CA ASP A 268 -20.54 -10.30 -32.75
C ASP A 268 -20.40 -8.81 -33.11
N SER A 269 -21.43 -8.22 -33.74
CA SER A 269 -21.47 -6.77 -34.03
C SER A 269 -21.53 -5.89 -32.78
N SER A 270 -22.22 -6.34 -31.73
CA SER A 270 -22.41 -5.57 -30.48
C SER A 270 -21.11 -5.37 -29.71
N HIS A 271 -20.17 -6.32 -29.80
CA HIS A 271 -18.84 -6.17 -29.20
C HIS A 271 -18.02 -5.10 -29.93
N ASN A 272 -18.13 -5.01 -31.25
CA ASN A 272 -17.45 -3.99 -32.05
C ASN A 272 -18.02 -2.58 -31.77
N GLU A 273 -19.32 -2.49 -31.54
CA GLU A 273 -19.99 -1.23 -31.20
C GLU A 273 -19.62 -0.70 -29.81
N LEU A 274 -19.49 -1.57 -28.80
CA LEU A 274 -18.96 -1.20 -27.49
C LEU A 274 -17.55 -0.60 -27.57
N TYR A 275 -16.70 -1.17 -28.43
CA TYR A 275 -15.36 -0.64 -28.68
C TYR A 275 -15.40 0.77 -29.29
N TYR A 276 -16.27 1.02 -30.28
CA TYR A 276 -16.43 2.35 -30.86
C TYR A 276 -17.01 3.36 -29.86
N GLU A 277 -17.95 2.96 -29.01
CA GLU A 277 -18.49 3.83 -27.96
C GLU A 277 -17.44 4.18 -26.89
N GLU A 278 -16.57 3.23 -26.54
CA GLU A 278 -15.42 3.45 -25.65
C GLU A 278 -14.43 4.43 -26.29
N ALA A 279 -14.07 4.23 -27.56
CA ALA A 279 -13.22 5.14 -28.31
C ALA A 279 -13.82 6.57 -28.41
N ASP A 280 -15.13 6.68 -28.65
CA ASP A 280 -15.82 7.97 -28.67
C ASP A 280 -15.92 8.60 -27.28
N HIS A 281 -16.05 7.79 -26.23
CA HIS A 281 -15.95 8.27 -24.85
C HIS A 281 -14.55 8.82 -24.55
N GLU A 282 -13.48 8.10 -24.92
CA GLU A 282 -12.12 8.59 -24.78
C GLU A 282 -11.89 9.89 -25.55
N ARG A 283 -12.40 10.00 -26.78
CA ARG A 283 -12.34 11.22 -27.59
C ARG A 283 -13.03 12.39 -26.88
N ARG A 284 -14.22 12.14 -26.30
CA ARG A 284 -14.93 13.15 -25.48
C ARG A 284 -14.10 13.56 -24.27
N VAL A 285 -13.51 12.62 -23.55
CA VAL A 285 -12.64 12.89 -22.39
C VAL A 285 -11.42 13.72 -22.81
N LYS A 286 -10.71 13.33 -23.88
CA LYS A 286 -9.55 14.06 -24.44
C LYS A 286 -9.93 15.50 -24.84
N LYS A 287 -11.08 15.68 -25.51
CA LYS A 287 -11.61 17.01 -25.89
C LYS A 287 -11.95 17.87 -24.67
N ARG A 288 -12.55 17.28 -23.63
CA ARG A 288 -12.87 17.99 -22.37
C ARG A 288 -11.60 18.34 -21.58
N ARG A 289 -10.63 17.43 -21.54
CA ARG A 289 -9.30 17.65 -20.95
C ARG A 289 -8.59 18.84 -21.59
N ALA A 290 -8.52 18.88 -22.93
CA ALA A 290 -7.90 20.01 -23.63
C ALA A 290 -8.58 21.34 -23.31
N ARG A 291 -9.93 21.38 -23.29
CA ARG A 291 -10.69 22.58 -22.92
C ARG A 291 -10.46 23.01 -21.47
N LEU A 292 -10.36 22.06 -20.55
CA LEU A 292 -10.05 22.34 -19.15
C LEU A 292 -8.63 22.92 -18.99
N VAL A 293 -7.64 22.33 -19.67
CA VAL A 293 -6.26 22.83 -19.67
C VAL A 293 -6.24 24.29 -20.14
N VAL A 294 -6.87 24.60 -21.27
CA VAL A 294 -6.91 25.98 -21.81
C VAL A 294 -7.63 26.95 -20.86
N ALA A 295 -8.80 26.59 -20.34
CA ALA A 295 -9.54 27.46 -19.42
C ALA A 295 -8.77 27.75 -18.13
N VAL A 296 -8.06 26.74 -17.59
CA VAL A 296 -7.20 26.91 -16.42
C VAL A 296 -5.97 27.76 -16.74
N GLU A 297 -5.41 27.61 -17.94
CA GLU A 297 -4.32 28.45 -18.42
C GLU A 297 -4.70 29.93 -18.47
N GLU A 298 -5.82 30.25 -19.11
CA GLU A 298 -6.35 31.61 -19.20
C GLU A 298 -6.62 32.20 -17.81
N ALA A 299 -7.27 31.44 -16.94
CA ALA A 299 -7.56 31.80 -15.56
C ALA A 299 -6.30 32.15 -14.73
N PHE A 300 -5.23 31.35 -14.83
CA PHE A 300 -3.97 31.64 -14.14
C PHE A 300 -3.17 32.77 -14.78
N THR A 301 -3.31 33.00 -16.09
CA THR A 301 -2.73 34.22 -16.70
C THR A 301 -3.41 35.49 -16.18
N HIS A 302 -4.69 35.42 -15.83
CA HIS A 302 -5.42 36.52 -15.19
C HIS A 302 -4.86 36.86 -13.80
N ILE A 303 -4.57 35.84 -12.96
CA ILE A 303 -3.88 36.05 -11.65
C ILE A 303 -2.58 36.80 -11.83
N LYS A 304 -1.74 36.33 -12.77
CA LYS A 304 -0.42 36.92 -12.95
C LYS A 304 -0.51 38.39 -13.36
N ARG A 305 -1.53 38.77 -14.13
CA ARG A 305 -1.79 40.17 -14.50
C ARG A 305 -2.26 40.97 -13.29
N LEU A 306 -3.23 40.46 -12.52
CA LEU A 306 -3.71 41.11 -11.30
C LEU A 306 -2.60 41.30 -10.27
N GLN A 307 -1.75 40.28 -10.04
CA GLN A 307 -0.60 40.38 -9.15
C GLN A 307 0.43 41.40 -9.63
N ALA A 308 0.66 41.52 -10.95
CA ALA A 308 1.56 42.52 -11.51
C ALA A 308 0.99 43.95 -11.41
N GLU A 309 -0.33 44.10 -11.52
CA GLU A 309 -1.04 45.37 -11.32
C GLU A 309 -1.10 45.78 -9.84
N GLU A 310 -1.24 44.82 -8.92
CA GLU A 310 -1.20 45.04 -7.47
C GLU A 310 0.20 45.38 -6.97
N GLN A 311 1.26 44.79 -7.54
CA GLN A 311 2.65 45.16 -7.24
C GLN A 311 3.00 46.61 -7.63
N GLN A 312 2.23 47.22 -8.54
CA GLN A 312 2.38 48.64 -8.91
C GLN A 312 1.60 49.59 -7.98
N LYS A 313 0.71 49.07 -7.12
CA LYS A 313 -0.07 49.86 -6.14
C LYS A 313 0.61 49.86 -4.76
N ALA A 314 0.33 50.89 -3.96
CA ALA A 314 0.91 51.08 -2.62
C ALA A 314 0.63 49.88 -1.68
N PRO A 315 1.53 49.58 -0.70
CA PRO A 315 1.62 48.28 -0.02
C PRO A 315 0.58 48.05 1.09
N GLY A 316 -0.70 48.35 0.83
CA GLY A 316 -1.76 48.35 1.83
C GLY A 316 -2.77 47.20 1.76
N GLU A 317 -2.90 46.50 0.64
CA GLU A 317 -3.93 45.47 0.46
C GLU A 317 -3.39 44.34 -0.42
N MET A 318 -2.73 43.36 0.20
CA MET A 318 -2.44 42.09 -0.47
C MET A 318 -3.74 41.28 -0.46
N MET A 319 -4.27 40.93 -1.63
CA MET A 319 -5.48 40.10 -1.74
C MET A 319 -5.31 38.76 -1.01
N ASP A 320 -6.31 38.37 -0.22
CA ASP A 320 -6.31 37.06 0.45
C ASP A 320 -6.31 35.94 -0.61
N PRO A 321 -5.43 34.92 -0.54
CA PRO A 321 -5.39 33.84 -1.53
C PRO A 321 -6.72 33.10 -1.74
N ARG A 322 -7.63 33.11 -0.75
CA ARG A 322 -8.98 32.56 -0.90
C ARG A 322 -9.89 33.46 -1.75
N GLU A 323 -9.80 34.76 -1.58
CA GLU A 323 -10.54 35.75 -2.38
C GLU A 323 -10.11 35.70 -3.84
N ALA A 324 -8.79 35.63 -4.09
CA ALA A 324 -8.24 35.40 -5.41
C ALA A 324 -8.81 34.12 -6.04
N ALA A 325 -8.80 33.00 -5.29
CA ALA A 325 -9.36 31.73 -5.75
C ALA A 325 -10.84 31.85 -6.14
N GLN A 326 -11.66 32.54 -5.34
CA GLN A 326 -13.08 32.76 -5.60
C GLN A 326 -13.32 33.62 -6.84
N ALA A 327 -12.51 34.65 -7.07
CA ALA A 327 -12.64 35.54 -8.24
C ALA A 327 -12.44 34.81 -9.57
N ILE A 328 -11.60 33.78 -9.58
CA ILE A 328 -11.16 33.13 -10.83
C ILE A 328 -11.90 31.83 -11.10
N PHE A 329 -12.34 31.15 -10.04
CA PHE A 329 -13.06 29.89 -10.16
C PHE A 329 -14.20 29.91 -11.22
N PRO A 330 -15.04 30.97 -11.34
CA PRO A 330 -16.09 31.03 -12.37
C PRO A 330 -15.58 30.87 -13.82
N SER A 331 -14.37 31.37 -14.13
CA SER A 331 -13.77 31.30 -15.47
C SER A 331 -13.44 29.86 -15.90
N MET A 332 -13.10 28.98 -14.94
CA MET A 332 -12.74 27.58 -15.18
C MET A 332 -13.82 26.58 -14.75
N ALA A 333 -14.77 26.99 -13.90
CA ALA A 333 -15.80 26.15 -13.28
C ALA A 333 -16.55 25.28 -14.29
N ARG A 334 -17.04 25.88 -15.38
CA ARG A 334 -17.82 25.17 -16.40
C ARG A 334 -16.99 24.11 -17.14
N ALA A 335 -15.71 24.38 -17.39
CA ALA A 335 -14.81 23.44 -18.05
C ALA A 335 -14.50 22.26 -17.12
N LEU A 336 -14.25 22.56 -15.84
CA LEU A 336 -13.95 21.58 -14.79
C LEU A 336 -15.15 20.67 -14.51
N GLN A 337 -16.35 21.24 -14.29
CA GLN A 337 -17.59 20.48 -14.10
C GLN A 337 -17.88 19.53 -15.26
N LYS A 338 -17.74 20.01 -16.50
CA LYS A 338 -17.98 19.17 -17.69
C LYS A 338 -16.96 18.04 -17.79
N TYR A 339 -15.71 18.28 -17.40
CA TYR A 339 -14.70 17.24 -17.32
C TYR A 339 -15.06 16.21 -16.24
N LEU A 340 -15.25 16.65 -14.99
CA LEU A 340 -15.60 15.80 -13.84
C LEU A 340 -16.88 14.99 -14.06
N ARG A 341 -17.89 15.54 -14.74
CA ARG A 341 -19.12 14.81 -15.09
C ARG A 341 -18.88 13.74 -16.15
N THR A 342 -18.01 14.04 -17.12
CA THR A 342 -17.65 13.08 -18.18
C THR A 342 -16.83 11.94 -17.61
N THR A 343 -15.89 12.22 -16.71
CA THR A 343 -15.04 11.24 -16.00
C THR A 343 -15.72 10.62 -14.78
N ARG A 344 -16.96 11.04 -14.44
CA ARG A 344 -17.73 10.60 -13.27
C ARG A 344 -17.00 10.81 -11.93
N GLN A 345 -16.20 11.86 -11.81
CA GLN A 345 -15.41 12.19 -10.61
C GLN A 345 -16.10 13.22 -9.69
N GLN A 346 -17.32 13.64 -9.99
CA GLN A 346 -18.03 14.71 -9.25
C GLN A 346 -18.14 14.44 -7.75
N GLN A 347 -18.36 13.17 -7.36
CA GLN A 347 -18.50 12.76 -5.96
C GLN A 347 -17.24 12.97 -5.10
N TYR A 348 -16.08 13.12 -5.73
CA TYR A 348 -14.79 13.25 -5.03
C TYR A 348 -14.36 14.70 -4.82
N HIS A 349 -15.04 15.66 -5.46
CA HIS A 349 -14.61 17.06 -5.46
C HIS A 349 -15.80 17.96 -5.15
N SER A 350 -15.87 18.44 -3.91
CA SER A 350 -16.77 19.53 -3.53
C SER A 350 -16.22 20.88 -3.99
N MET A 351 -17.10 21.86 -4.16
CA MET A 351 -16.69 23.24 -4.48
C MET A 351 -15.70 23.79 -3.46
N GLU A 352 -15.95 23.56 -2.16
CA GLU A 352 -15.07 23.98 -1.07
C GLU A 352 -13.68 23.35 -1.17
N SER A 353 -13.59 22.05 -1.49
CA SER A 353 -12.31 21.36 -1.66
C SER A 353 -11.52 21.90 -2.86
N ILE A 354 -12.21 22.27 -3.93
CA ILE A 354 -11.60 22.88 -5.12
C ILE A 354 -11.07 24.28 -4.80
N LEU A 355 -11.86 25.11 -4.10
CA LEU A 355 -11.45 26.46 -3.69
C LEU A 355 -10.28 26.43 -2.70
N GLN A 356 -10.31 25.52 -1.72
CA GLN A 356 -9.21 25.32 -0.78
C GLN A 356 -7.92 24.90 -1.50
N HIS A 357 -8.02 24.02 -2.48
CA HIS A 357 -6.86 23.62 -3.29
C HIS A 357 -6.33 24.75 -4.16
N LEU A 358 -7.24 25.52 -4.78
CA LEU A 358 -6.89 26.68 -5.60
C LEU A 358 -6.19 27.75 -4.76
N SER A 359 -6.71 28.04 -3.58
CA SER A 359 -6.10 28.94 -2.59
C SER A 359 -4.70 28.45 -2.19
N PHE A 360 -4.53 27.16 -1.89
CA PHE A 360 -3.22 26.57 -1.60
C PHE A 360 -2.24 26.71 -2.77
N CYS A 361 -2.68 26.51 -4.01
CA CYS A 361 -1.84 26.71 -5.19
C CYS A 361 -1.38 28.17 -5.31
N ILE A 362 -2.28 29.14 -5.05
CA ILE A 362 -2.00 30.58 -5.11
C ILE A 362 -1.01 30.99 -4.01
N THR A 363 -1.22 30.54 -2.76
CA THR A 363 -0.35 30.88 -1.62
C THR A 363 1.11 30.47 -1.82
N ASN A 364 1.36 29.34 -2.48
CA ASN A 364 2.71 28.79 -2.62
C ASN A 364 3.48 29.32 -3.86
N ASN A 365 2.99 30.34 -4.58
CA ASN A 365 3.68 31.05 -5.67
C ASN A 365 4.40 30.15 -6.71
N MET A 366 3.84 28.99 -7.02
CA MET A 366 4.43 28.04 -7.97
C MET A 366 4.23 28.53 -9.41
N THR A 367 5.08 29.42 -9.94
CA THR A 367 5.09 29.85 -11.36
C THR A 367 5.22 28.65 -12.35
N PRO A 368 5.18 28.85 -13.70
CA PRO A 368 4.40 28.19 -14.80
C PRO A 368 3.87 26.74 -14.69
N LEU A 369 4.28 26.00 -13.67
CA LEU A 369 3.78 24.71 -13.22
C LEU A 369 2.47 24.82 -12.40
N LEU A 370 2.05 26.02 -11.94
CA LEU A 370 0.79 26.27 -11.20
C LEU A 370 -0.42 25.53 -11.78
N ARG A 371 -0.66 25.76 -13.07
CA ARG A 371 -1.72 25.14 -13.86
C ARG A 371 -1.60 23.63 -13.90
N ARG A 372 -0.38 23.11 -14.04
CA ARG A 372 -0.13 21.67 -14.11
C ARG A 372 -0.31 21.03 -12.73
N SER A 373 0.07 21.71 -11.65
CA SER A 373 -0.11 21.25 -10.27
C SER A 373 -1.59 21.27 -9.86
N PHE A 374 -2.33 22.34 -10.15
CA PHE A 374 -3.78 22.37 -9.92
C PHE A 374 -4.50 21.31 -10.74
N LEU A 375 -4.13 21.14 -12.01
CA LEU A 375 -4.73 20.15 -12.89
C LEU A 375 -4.32 18.71 -12.53
N GLU A 376 -3.17 18.48 -11.89
CA GLU A 376 -2.68 17.15 -11.54
C GLU A 376 -3.70 16.39 -10.70
N ARG A 377 -4.27 17.03 -9.68
CA ARG A 377 -5.30 16.47 -8.80
C ARG A 377 -6.57 15.97 -9.52
N TYR A 378 -6.90 16.52 -10.69
CA TYR A 378 -8.11 16.17 -11.44
C TYR A 378 -7.82 15.29 -12.66
N LEU A 379 -6.70 15.55 -13.36
CA LEU A 379 -6.33 14.83 -14.57
C LEU A 379 -5.69 13.48 -14.27
N ASN A 380 -5.00 13.37 -13.14
CA ASN A 380 -4.42 12.14 -12.64
C ASN A 380 -5.07 11.87 -11.27
N PRO A 381 -6.14 11.07 -11.19
CA PRO A 381 -6.69 10.68 -9.90
C PRO A 381 -5.57 9.97 -9.12
N GLY A 382 -5.01 10.65 -8.13
CA GLY A 382 -3.86 10.17 -7.39
C GLY A 382 -4.20 8.98 -6.49
N PRO A 383 -3.28 8.61 -5.57
CA PRO A 383 -3.53 7.55 -4.61
C PRO A 383 -4.87 7.69 -3.90
N THR A 384 -5.51 6.56 -3.61
CA THR A 384 -6.70 6.48 -2.72
C THR A 384 -6.56 7.29 -1.43
N LEU A 385 -5.35 7.43 -0.88
CA LEU A 385 -5.05 8.24 0.31
C LEU A 385 -5.32 9.75 0.16
N GLN A 386 -5.38 10.29 -1.07
CA GLN A 386 -5.61 11.72 -1.30
C GLN A 386 -7.06 12.16 -1.10
N TYR A 387 -7.98 11.21 -0.96
CA TYR A 387 -9.41 11.45 -0.84
C TYR A 387 -9.88 11.20 0.59
N ASP A 388 -11.02 11.77 0.97
CA ASP A 388 -11.45 11.90 2.37
C ASP A 388 -11.55 10.54 3.11
N ARG A 389 -11.19 10.56 4.40
CA ARG A 389 -10.94 9.39 5.25
C ARG A 389 -12.12 8.43 5.31
N ASP A 390 -13.34 8.96 5.26
CA ASP A 390 -14.55 8.16 5.44
C ASP A 390 -14.96 7.37 4.18
N ARG A 391 -14.34 7.62 3.02
CA ARG A 391 -14.74 7.00 1.74
C ARG A 391 -13.85 5.85 1.26
N TRP A 392 -12.60 5.74 1.71
CA TRP A 392 -11.65 4.71 1.23
C TRP A 392 -11.23 3.70 2.30
N PHE A 393 -11.63 3.90 3.56
CA PHE A 393 -11.42 2.92 4.63
C PHE A 393 -12.36 1.71 4.44
N SER A 394 -12.01 0.85 3.48
CA SER A 394 -12.32 -0.57 3.60
C SER A 394 -11.50 -1.10 4.77
N LYS A 395 -12.01 -0.91 5.99
CA LYS A 395 -11.31 -1.31 7.23
C LYS A 395 -10.97 -2.80 7.26
N GLN A 396 -11.65 -3.59 6.44
CA GLN A 396 -11.55 -5.03 6.43
C GLN A 396 -11.17 -5.54 5.05
N TRP A 397 -9.97 -6.12 4.98
CA TRP A 397 -9.52 -6.91 3.85
C TRP A 397 -9.47 -8.37 4.26
N THR A 398 -10.01 -9.23 3.41
CA THR A 398 -9.93 -10.69 3.63
C THR A 398 -8.96 -11.28 2.63
N LEU A 399 -7.94 -11.96 3.16
CA LEU A 399 -6.92 -12.64 2.36
C LEU A 399 -7.37 -14.07 2.07
N VAL A 400 -7.54 -14.36 0.79
CA VAL A 400 -7.92 -15.67 0.26
C VAL A 400 -6.76 -16.23 -0.54
N SER A 401 -6.26 -17.40 -0.16
CA SER A 401 -5.21 -18.13 -0.87
C SER A 401 -5.52 -19.63 -0.81
N GLU A 402 -5.14 -20.36 -1.86
CA GLU A 402 -5.22 -21.82 -1.88
C GLU A 402 -4.16 -22.46 -0.99
N GLU A 403 -2.98 -21.81 -0.87
CA GLU A 403 -1.93 -22.24 0.04
C GLU A 403 -2.15 -21.72 1.47
N ALA A 404 -1.52 -22.40 2.44
CA ALA A 404 -1.48 -21.93 3.80
C ALA A 404 -0.88 -20.52 3.84
N VAL A 405 -1.64 -19.54 4.35
CA VAL A 405 -1.24 -18.12 4.28
C VAL A 405 0.08 -17.80 5.03
N THR A 406 0.51 -18.69 5.92
CA THR A 406 1.79 -18.64 6.64
C THR A 406 2.97 -19.17 5.82
N SER A 407 2.73 -19.83 4.69
CA SER A 407 3.77 -20.31 3.77
C SER A 407 4.53 -19.13 3.18
N GLY A 408 5.79 -19.38 2.81
CA GLY A 408 6.59 -18.42 2.05
C GLY A 408 6.07 -18.26 0.62
N LEU A 409 6.30 -17.10 0.02
CA LEU A 409 6.05 -16.90 -1.41
C LEU A 409 6.85 -17.90 -2.25
N GLN A 410 6.18 -18.48 -3.24
CA GLN A 410 6.75 -19.39 -4.24
C GLN A 410 6.39 -18.90 -5.65
N ASP A 411 7.06 -19.47 -6.65
CA ASP A 411 6.75 -19.13 -8.04
C ASP A 411 5.36 -19.63 -8.43
N GLY A 412 4.58 -18.78 -9.11
CA GLY A 412 3.26 -19.14 -9.62
C GLY A 412 2.12 -19.06 -8.60
N ILE A 413 2.38 -18.69 -7.35
CA ILE A 413 1.32 -18.48 -6.36
C ILE A 413 0.38 -17.37 -6.81
N VAL A 414 -0.91 -17.62 -6.67
CA VAL A 414 -1.96 -16.61 -6.82
C VAL A 414 -2.72 -16.51 -5.50
N PHE A 415 -2.91 -15.29 -5.02
CA PHE A 415 -3.77 -15.02 -3.87
C PHE A 415 -4.62 -13.78 -4.13
N VAL A 416 -5.74 -13.66 -3.43
CA VAL A 416 -6.74 -12.63 -3.64
C VAL A 416 -6.98 -11.88 -2.33
N LEU A 417 -6.96 -10.56 -2.41
CA LEU A 417 -7.36 -9.67 -1.33
C LEU A 417 -8.76 -9.17 -1.65
N LYS A 418 -9.75 -9.61 -0.87
CA LYS A 418 -11.15 -9.21 -1.06
C LYS A 418 -11.49 -8.07 -0.13
N CYS A 419 -12.07 -7.04 -0.74
CA CYS A 419 -12.77 -5.93 -0.10
C CYS A 419 -14.27 -6.10 -0.39
N LEU A 420 -15.15 -5.37 0.31
CA LEU A 420 -16.60 -5.44 0.13
C LEU A 420 -17.04 -5.24 -1.33
N ASP A 421 -16.40 -4.31 -2.04
CA ASP A 421 -16.84 -3.88 -3.38
C ASP A 421 -16.00 -4.46 -4.53
N PHE A 422 -14.78 -4.90 -4.25
CA PHE A 422 -13.84 -5.36 -5.27
C PHE A 422 -12.76 -6.27 -4.69
N SER A 423 -11.95 -6.88 -5.55
CA SER A 423 -10.83 -7.72 -5.14
C SER A 423 -9.55 -7.35 -5.86
N LEU A 424 -8.42 -7.55 -5.20
CA LEU A 424 -7.09 -7.47 -5.82
C LEU A 424 -6.60 -8.90 -6.03
N VAL A 425 -6.38 -9.26 -7.28
CA VAL A 425 -5.79 -10.53 -7.67
C VAL A 425 -4.28 -10.33 -7.76
N VAL A 426 -3.54 -11.12 -7.00
CA VAL A 426 -2.09 -11.00 -6.88
C VAL A 426 -1.44 -12.23 -7.47
N ASN A 427 -0.62 -12.05 -8.50
CA ASN A 427 0.11 -13.12 -9.18
C ASN A 427 1.61 -12.96 -8.91
N VAL A 428 2.22 -14.03 -8.39
CA VAL A 428 3.61 -14.04 -7.95
C VAL A 428 4.47 -14.78 -8.97
N LYS A 429 5.55 -14.14 -9.41
CA LYS A 429 6.56 -14.74 -10.29
C LYS A 429 7.95 -14.59 -9.70
N LYS A 430 8.77 -15.63 -9.76
CA LYS A 430 10.17 -15.58 -9.32
C LYS A 430 11.01 -14.81 -10.34
N ILE A 431 11.84 -13.89 -9.86
CA ILE A 431 12.80 -13.17 -10.69
C ILE A 431 13.87 -14.16 -11.17
N PRO A 432 14.15 -14.25 -12.48
CA PRO A 432 15.14 -15.18 -13.00
C PRO A 432 16.56 -14.79 -12.58
N PHE A 433 17.44 -15.78 -12.49
CA PHE A 433 18.87 -15.53 -12.29
C PHE A 433 19.47 -14.93 -13.56
N ILE A 434 19.89 -13.66 -13.50
CA ILE A 434 20.47 -12.94 -14.63
C ILE A 434 21.97 -13.21 -14.67
N LYS A 435 22.45 -13.88 -15.73
CA LYS A 435 23.88 -13.99 -16.04
C LYS A 435 24.25 -12.88 -17.03
N LEU A 436 25.06 -11.94 -16.59
CA LEU A 436 25.64 -10.91 -17.46
C LEU A 436 27.01 -11.41 -17.95
N SER A 437 27.20 -11.45 -19.27
CA SER A 437 28.50 -11.64 -19.90
C SER A 437 29.02 -10.30 -20.38
N GLU A 438 30.28 -9.98 -20.06
CA GLU A 438 30.94 -8.77 -20.54
C GLU A 438 31.86 -9.13 -21.71
N GLU A 439 31.71 -8.42 -22.82
CA GLU A 439 32.61 -8.51 -23.96
C GLU A 439 33.26 -7.14 -24.18
N PHE A 440 34.58 -7.10 -24.13
CA PHE A 440 35.35 -5.90 -24.41
C PHE A 440 35.60 -5.77 -25.91
N ILE A 441 34.98 -4.79 -26.55
CA ILE A 441 35.22 -4.46 -27.95
C ILE A 441 36.45 -3.55 -28.04
N ASP A 442 37.56 -4.06 -28.58
CA ASP A 442 38.76 -3.25 -28.83
C ASP A 442 38.41 -2.09 -29.79
N PRO A 443 38.71 -0.82 -29.47
CA PRO A 443 38.49 0.32 -30.37
C PRO A 443 39.16 0.19 -31.74
N LYS A 444 40.15 -0.69 -31.91
CA LYS A 444 40.74 -1.02 -33.22
C LYS A 444 39.80 -1.83 -34.13
N SER A 445 38.82 -2.53 -33.57
CA SER A 445 37.82 -3.31 -34.34
C SER A 445 36.88 -2.42 -35.17
N HIS A 446 36.78 -1.13 -34.84
CA HIS A 446 36.03 -0.13 -35.62
C HIS A 446 36.82 0.42 -36.82
N LYS A 447 38.08 0.01 -37.03
CA LYS A 447 38.86 0.41 -38.19
C LYS A 447 38.59 -0.53 -39.36
N PHE A 448 37.81 -0.08 -40.33
CA PHE A 448 37.62 -0.77 -41.60
C PHE A 448 38.64 -0.26 -42.62
N VAL A 449 39.31 -1.18 -43.32
CA VAL A 449 40.17 -0.85 -44.46
C VAL A 449 39.27 -0.76 -45.69
N LEU A 450 39.14 0.44 -46.26
CA LEU A 450 38.39 0.67 -47.48
C LEU A 450 39.25 0.18 -48.66
N ARG A 451 39.06 -1.08 -49.08
CA ARG A 451 39.67 -1.59 -50.30
C ARG A 451 38.90 -1.06 -51.49
N LEU A 452 39.35 0.06 -52.07
CA LEU A 452 38.96 0.39 -53.44
C LEU A 452 39.57 -0.67 -54.36
N GLN A 453 38.73 -1.53 -54.93
CA GLN A 453 39.11 -2.27 -56.13
C GLN A 453 39.22 -1.25 -57.25
N SER A 454 40.45 -0.90 -57.64
CA SER A 454 40.72 -0.17 -58.87
C SER A 454 40.50 -1.11 -60.06
N GLU A 455 39.26 -1.52 -60.31
CA GLU A 455 38.85 -2.00 -61.62
C GLU A 455 38.52 -0.80 -62.50
N THR A 456 39.58 -0.07 -62.86
CA THR A 456 39.63 0.64 -64.15
C THR A 456 40.95 0.22 -64.77
N SER A 457 40.88 -0.86 -65.54
CA SER A 457 41.89 -1.22 -66.52
C SER A 457 41.87 -0.21 -67.67
N VAL A 458 43.08 0.27 -68.02
CA VAL A 458 43.50 1.07 -69.20
C VAL A 458 43.28 2.58 -69.08
#